data_AF-A0AAV3JRQ6-F1
#
_entry.id   AF-A0AAV3JRQ6-F1
#
_cell.length_a   1.000
_cell.length_b   1.000
_cell.length_c   1.000
_cell.angle_alpha   90.00
_cell.angle_beta   90.00
_cell.angle_gamma   90.00
#
_symmetry.space_group_name_H-M   'P 1'
#
loop_
_entity.id
_entity.type
_entity.pdbx_description
1 polymer ?
#
loop_
_entity_poly.entity_id
_entity_poly.type
_entity_poly.pdbx_seq_one_letter_code
_entity_poly.pdbx_strand_id
1 'polypeptide(L)'
;MKKTLLLSLSLSFLLHAEDDGFYMSTGYQIGEAAQMVKNTKGIQQLSENYEKLNNFLTKYSTLNNLIQLSSSPSAVSNAINNLNAGANSLLKEKDNSPAYQAVLLAINAAAGLWQVMSYAISACGPGKDSSKNGGIQTFENTPSSQYGGTTITCNSYYEPGHGSALSTENFAKINQAYQIIQKAFGSSGNGIPVLSNTTTKLDFTMNGKKTINATAGEKRSYNGGSYNPTQWVGGQQETNNTKIDVANNAQELLKQASIIITTLNSACPYMNNGSGGPWGLPNSNGTACGIFATEISAITSMIKNAQEAVVQANIANTNQNAEIKNPNNFNPFTDASFAQGMLANASAQVKMLELAEQVKNDLNTIPKAFISYSLASCRTPGRGTNPGTVTGNTWGSACAYAGETITALNNSIAHFGTQEQQIEQAENIADTLVHFKSRYSELGNTYNSITTALSKVPNAQSLQSVVSKKNNPYSPQGIETNYYLNPNSYNQIQTINQELGRNPFRKMGIVSSQTNNGAMNGIGIQVGYKQFFGQKRRWGARYYGFFDYNHAFIKSSFFNSASDVWTYGFGADALYNFINDKATNFLGKNNKLSVGLFGGIALAGTSWLNS
;
A
#
# COMPACT_ATOMS: atom_id res chain seq x y z
N MET A 1 -21.53 46.52 8.63
CA MET A 1 -22.80 47.26 8.53
C MET A 1 -23.33 47.44 9.94
N LYS A 2 -23.67 48.67 10.33
CA LYS A 2 -24.14 49.01 11.68
C LYS A 2 -25.67 48.94 11.71
N LYS A 3 -26.24 48.20 12.65
CA LYS A 3 -27.67 48.31 13.03
C LYS A 3 -27.70 48.90 14.43
N THR A 4 -28.41 50.01 14.61
CA THR A 4 -28.44 50.74 15.89
C THR A 4 -29.88 50.98 16.29
N LEU A 5 -30.20 50.68 17.55
CA LEU A 5 -31.47 51.03 18.18
C LEU A 5 -31.17 52.08 19.25
N LEU A 6 -31.70 53.28 19.09
CA LEU A 6 -31.40 54.42 19.96
C LEU A 6 -32.54 54.60 20.97
N LEU A 7 -32.27 54.39 22.26
CA LEU A 7 -33.18 54.75 23.34
C LEU A 7 -32.67 56.05 24.00
N SER A 8 -33.31 57.17 23.67
CA SER A 8 -32.94 58.47 24.24
C SER A 8 -33.89 58.86 25.37
N LEU A 9 -33.32 59.28 26.51
CA LEU A 9 -34.08 59.84 27.63
C LEU A 9 -33.73 61.33 27.73
N SER A 10 -34.59 62.20 27.23
CA SER A 10 -34.32 63.64 27.19
C SER A 10 -34.59 64.31 28.54
N LEU A 11 -33.56 64.65 29.30
CA LEU A 11 -33.68 65.58 30.43
C LEU A 11 -33.51 67.02 29.93
N SER A 12 -34.56 67.83 30.07
CA SER A 12 -34.54 69.27 29.76
C SER A 12 -34.17 70.03 31.04
N PHE A 13 -32.98 70.61 31.11
CA PHE A 13 -32.61 71.48 32.23
C PHE A 13 -32.87 72.94 31.86
N LEU A 14 -33.83 73.55 32.57
CA LEU A 14 -34.23 74.96 32.54
C LEU A 14 -34.98 75.42 31.26
N LEU A 15 -36.22 75.88 31.47
CA LEU A 15 -37.22 76.42 30.52
C LEU A 15 -38.16 75.37 29.88
N HIS A 16 -39.44 75.75 29.79
CA HIS A 16 -40.57 74.89 29.44
C HIS A 16 -40.37 74.20 28.07
N ALA A 17 -40.73 72.91 27.97
CA ALA A 17 -40.61 72.13 26.73
C ALA A 17 -41.44 72.69 25.53
N GLU A 18 -42.29 73.69 25.79
CA GLU A 18 -43.24 74.29 24.86
C GLU A 18 -42.76 75.62 24.24
N ASP A 19 -41.59 76.13 24.63
CA ASP A 19 -41.02 77.39 24.17
C ASP A 19 -39.87 77.18 23.18
N ASP A 20 -39.65 78.20 22.34
CA ASP A 20 -38.46 78.28 21.50
C ASP A 20 -37.23 78.38 22.40
N GLY A 21 -36.23 77.54 22.16
CA GLY A 21 -35.13 77.47 23.10
C GLY A 21 -34.06 76.45 22.77
N PHE A 22 -32.92 76.63 23.43
CA PHE A 22 -31.85 75.66 23.42
C PHE A 22 -32.24 74.44 24.23
N TYR A 23 -31.81 73.27 23.77
CA TYR A 23 -31.95 72.03 24.50
C TYR A 23 -30.65 71.24 24.43
N MET A 24 -30.45 70.41 25.44
CA MET A 24 -29.44 69.38 25.46
C MET A 24 -30.12 68.06 25.82
N SER A 25 -29.66 66.96 25.25
CA SER A 25 -30.02 65.64 25.77
C SER A 25 -28.85 64.70 25.73
N THR A 26 -28.83 63.78 26.68
CA THR A 26 -27.91 62.65 26.71
C THR A 26 -28.69 61.36 26.51
N GLY A 27 -28.08 60.37 25.87
CA GLY A 27 -28.74 59.11 25.56
C GLY A 27 -27.77 57.94 25.63
N TYR A 28 -28.30 56.76 25.89
CA TYR A 28 -27.53 55.52 25.81
C TYR A 28 -27.84 54.80 24.50
N GLN A 29 -26.79 54.43 23.77
CA GLN A 29 -26.91 53.75 22.49
C GLN A 29 -26.58 52.27 22.65
N ILE A 30 -27.43 51.42 22.06
CA ILE A 30 -27.15 49.99 21.93
C ILE A 30 -27.17 49.66 20.44
N GLY A 31 -26.11 49.03 19.96
CA GLY A 31 -25.97 48.63 18.57
C GLY A 31 -25.18 47.34 18.41
N GLU A 32 -25.03 46.92 17.16
CA GLU A 32 -24.23 45.76 16.79
C GLU A 32 -23.10 46.17 15.83
N ALA A 33 -21.89 45.71 16.11
CA ALA A 33 -20.74 45.83 15.22
C ALA A 33 -20.38 44.45 14.64
N ALA A 34 -20.17 44.36 13.33
CA ALA A 34 -19.81 43.12 12.65
C ALA A 34 -18.43 43.25 12.00
N GLN A 35 -17.51 42.34 12.32
CA GLN A 35 -16.18 42.22 11.72
C GLN A 35 -16.11 40.98 10.85
N MET A 36 -15.66 41.15 9.60
CA MET A 36 -15.45 40.05 8.66
C MET A 36 -13.95 39.82 8.46
N VAL A 37 -13.47 38.62 8.80
CA VAL A 37 -12.07 38.22 8.55
C VAL A 37 -12.01 37.47 7.22
N LYS A 38 -11.25 37.99 6.25
CA LYS A 38 -11.04 37.33 4.95
C LYS A 38 -9.78 36.46 5.01
N ASN A 39 -9.92 35.19 4.62
CA ASN A 39 -8.82 34.25 4.46
C ASN A 39 -8.35 34.24 2.99
N THR A 40 -7.09 34.59 2.74
CA THR A 40 -6.56 34.80 1.38
C THR A 40 -6.12 33.53 0.67
N LYS A 41 -6.09 32.36 1.34
CA LYS A 41 -5.55 31.08 0.83
C LYS A 41 -4.09 31.13 0.32
N GLY A 42 -3.38 32.25 0.52
CA GLY A 42 -2.06 32.48 -0.10
C GLY A 42 -0.99 31.48 0.33
N ILE A 43 -0.92 31.14 1.62
CA ILE A 43 0.06 30.16 2.15
C ILE A 43 -0.23 28.75 1.63
N GLN A 44 -1.51 28.37 1.53
CA GLN A 44 -1.90 27.08 0.97
C GLN A 44 -1.51 26.98 -0.51
N GLN A 45 -1.89 27.98 -1.32
CA GLN A 45 -1.56 28.01 -2.75
C GLN A 45 -0.04 28.02 -2.97
N LEU A 46 0.72 28.74 -2.14
CA LEU A 46 2.18 28.75 -2.18
C LEU A 46 2.75 27.36 -1.88
N SER A 47 2.29 26.69 -0.83
CA SER A 47 2.70 25.33 -0.48
C SER A 47 2.39 24.34 -1.61
N GLU A 48 1.20 24.40 -2.20
CA GLU A 48 0.82 23.54 -3.33
C GLU A 48 1.68 23.80 -4.58
N ASN A 49 2.04 25.07 -4.83
CA ASN A 49 2.94 25.42 -5.94
C ASN A 49 4.36 24.89 -5.72
N TYR A 50 4.90 24.99 -4.49
CA TYR A 50 6.21 24.42 -4.14
C TYR A 50 6.22 22.88 -4.19
N GLU A 51 5.13 22.23 -3.76
CA GLU A 51 5.00 20.78 -3.84
C GLU A 51 4.97 20.29 -5.29
N LYS A 52 4.18 20.95 -6.15
CA LYS A 52 4.17 20.68 -7.60
C LYS A 52 5.53 20.91 -8.24
N LEU A 53 6.19 22.03 -7.91
CA LEU A 53 7.52 22.35 -8.41
C LEU A 53 8.55 21.29 -7.98
N ASN A 54 8.53 20.89 -6.71
CA ASN A 54 9.40 19.85 -6.18
C ASN A 54 9.20 18.52 -6.93
N ASN A 55 7.95 18.09 -7.13
CA ASN A 55 7.64 16.86 -7.85
C ASN A 55 8.16 16.91 -9.30
N PHE A 56 8.01 18.04 -10.00
CA PHE A 56 8.57 18.20 -11.34
C PHE A 56 10.10 18.19 -11.33
N LEU A 57 10.75 18.83 -10.36
CA LEU A 57 12.21 18.86 -10.25
C LEU A 57 12.78 17.48 -9.94
N THR A 58 12.15 16.70 -9.06
CA THR A 58 12.53 15.31 -8.80
C THR A 58 12.40 14.47 -10.06
N LYS A 59 11.25 14.56 -10.76
CA LYS A 59 11.05 13.87 -12.05
C LYS A 59 12.10 14.27 -13.10
N TYR A 60 12.38 15.57 -13.23
CA TYR A 60 13.41 16.10 -14.14
C TYR A 60 14.80 15.61 -13.77
N SER A 61 15.16 15.60 -12.49
CA SER A 61 16.44 15.09 -12.01
C SER A 61 16.64 13.62 -12.38
N THR A 62 15.63 12.78 -12.11
CA THR A 62 15.67 11.35 -12.47
C THR A 62 15.75 11.15 -13.98
N LEU A 63 14.87 11.79 -14.76
CA LEU A 63 14.88 11.66 -16.23
C LEU A 63 16.20 12.16 -16.83
N ASN A 64 16.72 13.29 -16.36
CA ASN A 64 17.99 13.84 -16.86
C ASN A 64 19.15 12.88 -16.57
N ASN A 65 19.20 12.33 -15.35
CA ASN A 65 20.21 11.35 -14.99
C ASN A 65 20.11 10.07 -15.86
N LEU A 66 18.89 9.55 -16.07
CA LEU A 66 18.68 8.37 -16.90
C LEU A 66 19.05 8.62 -18.37
N ILE A 67 18.73 9.79 -18.92
CA ILE A 67 19.15 10.17 -20.29
C ILE A 67 20.68 10.24 -20.36
N GLN A 68 21.34 10.84 -19.37
CA GLN A 68 22.81 10.92 -19.33
C GLN A 68 23.45 9.54 -19.27
N LEU A 69 22.99 8.68 -18.35
CA LEU A 69 23.46 7.30 -18.23
C LEU A 69 23.23 6.50 -19.51
N SER A 70 22.02 6.60 -20.08
CA SER A 70 21.65 5.88 -21.31
C SER A 70 22.39 6.39 -22.54
N SER A 71 22.88 7.63 -22.53
CA SER A 71 23.72 8.18 -23.61
C SER A 71 25.22 7.92 -23.44
N SER A 72 25.63 7.34 -22.31
CA SER A 72 27.02 7.07 -21.97
C SER A 72 27.37 5.61 -22.27
N PRO A 73 28.24 5.32 -23.26
CA PRO A 73 28.63 3.95 -23.60
C PRO A 73 29.17 3.19 -22.39
N SER A 74 30.00 3.83 -21.55
CA SER A 74 30.60 3.20 -20.39
C SER A 74 29.57 2.86 -19.30
N ALA A 75 28.58 3.74 -19.07
CA ALA A 75 27.51 3.47 -18.12
C ALA A 75 26.61 2.32 -18.60
N VAL A 76 26.27 2.30 -19.90
CA VAL A 76 25.50 1.21 -20.50
C VAL A 76 26.26 -0.11 -20.46
N SER A 77 27.57 -0.12 -20.79
CA SER A 77 28.41 -1.31 -20.67
C SER A 77 28.49 -1.82 -19.22
N ASN A 78 28.61 -0.93 -18.24
CA ASN A 78 28.59 -1.32 -16.82
C ASN A 78 27.24 -1.91 -16.42
N ALA A 79 26.13 -1.33 -16.89
CA ALA A 79 24.79 -1.87 -16.64
C ALA A 79 24.60 -3.27 -17.25
N ILE A 80 25.09 -3.50 -18.48
CA ILE A 80 25.11 -4.83 -19.11
C ILE A 80 25.95 -5.82 -18.29
N ASN A 81 27.15 -5.43 -17.85
CA ASN A 81 28.03 -6.29 -17.07
C ASN A 81 27.40 -6.68 -15.72
N ASN A 82 26.80 -5.71 -15.03
CA ASN A 82 26.09 -5.96 -13.78
C ASN A 82 24.88 -6.88 -14.00
N LEU A 83 24.13 -6.68 -15.09
CA LEU A 83 23.00 -7.53 -15.44
C LEU A 83 23.44 -8.97 -15.76
N ASN A 84 24.58 -9.15 -16.43
CA ASN A 84 25.16 -10.46 -16.69
C ASN A 84 25.66 -11.13 -15.41
N ALA A 85 26.26 -10.38 -14.50
CA ALA A 85 26.64 -10.88 -13.17
C ALA A 85 25.41 -11.32 -12.38
N GLY A 86 24.35 -10.51 -12.34
CA GLY A 86 23.07 -10.84 -11.74
C GLY A 86 22.45 -12.11 -12.32
N ALA A 87 22.45 -12.24 -13.66
CA ALA A 87 21.94 -13.43 -14.34
C ALA A 87 22.74 -14.68 -13.98
N ASN A 88 24.07 -14.58 -13.88
CA ASN A 88 24.91 -15.69 -13.47
C ASN A 88 24.60 -16.10 -12.02
N SER A 89 24.52 -15.15 -11.10
CA SER A 89 24.24 -15.46 -9.70
C SER A 89 22.81 -15.98 -9.49
N LEU A 90 21.82 -15.55 -10.27
CA LEU A 90 20.45 -16.09 -10.18
C LEU A 90 20.30 -17.47 -10.86
N LEU A 91 20.95 -17.69 -12.01
CA LEU A 91 20.64 -18.83 -12.88
C LEU A 91 21.67 -19.95 -12.84
N LYS A 92 22.91 -19.66 -12.43
CA LYS A 92 24.05 -20.57 -12.48
C LYS A 92 24.65 -20.88 -11.11
N GLU A 93 24.18 -20.23 -10.04
CA GLU A 93 24.54 -20.55 -8.67
C GLU A 93 23.39 -21.28 -7.94
N LYS A 94 23.75 -21.99 -6.87
CA LYS A 94 22.79 -22.64 -5.97
C LYS A 94 22.65 -21.86 -4.68
N ASP A 95 23.74 -21.80 -3.91
CA ASP A 95 23.72 -21.33 -2.52
C ASP A 95 23.36 -19.85 -2.39
N ASN A 96 23.93 -19.01 -3.26
CA ASN A 96 23.70 -17.56 -3.23
C ASN A 96 22.60 -17.09 -4.21
N SER A 97 21.85 -18.01 -4.82
CA SER A 97 20.77 -17.66 -5.74
C SER A 97 19.42 -17.64 -5.01
N PRO A 98 18.80 -16.46 -4.78
CA PRO A 98 17.45 -16.40 -4.22
C PRO A 98 16.43 -17.20 -5.03
N ALA A 99 16.53 -17.14 -6.36
CA ALA A 99 15.62 -17.85 -7.25
C ALA A 99 15.74 -19.37 -7.11
N TYR A 100 16.97 -19.90 -7.07
CA TYR A 100 17.21 -21.32 -6.86
C TYR A 100 16.74 -21.77 -5.47
N GLN A 101 17.06 -21.02 -4.43
CA GLN A 101 16.64 -21.34 -3.05
C GLN A 101 15.12 -21.31 -2.90
N ALA A 102 14.42 -20.39 -3.57
CA ALA A 102 12.96 -20.33 -3.56
C ALA A 102 12.32 -21.54 -4.25
N VAL A 103 12.86 -21.95 -5.42
CA VAL A 103 12.44 -23.18 -6.12
C VAL A 103 12.66 -24.41 -5.23
N LEU A 104 13.86 -24.50 -4.64
CA LEU A 104 14.24 -25.62 -3.79
C LEU A 104 13.32 -25.71 -2.56
N LEU A 105 13.00 -24.56 -1.96
CA LEU A 105 12.12 -24.48 -0.80
C LEU A 105 10.70 -24.96 -1.13
N ALA A 106 10.14 -24.55 -2.27
CA ALA A 106 8.81 -24.99 -2.68
C ALA A 106 8.76 -26.52 -2.90
N ILE A 107 9.79 -27.09 -3.52
CA ILE A 107 9.91 -28.54 -3.74
C ILE A 107 10.06 -29.27 -2.38
N ASN A 108 10.94 -28.79 -1.52
CA ASN A 108 11.20 -29.35 -0.18
C ASN A 108 9.97 -29.27 0.72
N ALA A 109 9.22 -28.17 0.68
CA ALA A 109 8.02 -28.01 1.47
C ALA A 109 6.92 -29.01 1.04
N ALA A 110 6.77 -29.25 -0.27
CA ALA A 110 5.79 -30.21 -0.78
C ALA A 110 6.14 -31.66 -0.42
N ALA A 111 7.39 -32.07 -0.66
CA ALA A 111 7.87 -33.39 -0.29
C ALA A 111 7.88 -33.59 1.24
N GLY A 112 8.24 -32.54 1.98
CA GLY A 112 8.25 -32.50 3.43
C GLY A 112 6.86 -32.63 4.04
N LEU A 113 5.86 -31.92 3.51
CA LEU A 113 4.48 -32.08 3.96
C LEU A 113 4.05 -33.54 3.81
N TRP A 114 4.29 -34.17 2.66
CA TRP A 114 3.98 -35.59 2.45
C TRP A 114 4.67 -36.50 3.48
N GLN A 115 5.96 -36.31 3.75
CA GLN A 115 6.69 -37.07 4.78
C GLN A 115 6.11 -36.89 6.19
N VAL A 116 5.64 -35.68 6.50
CA VAL A 116 5.08 -35.33 7.82
C VAL A 116 3.73 -36.01 8.07
N MET A 117 2.85 -36.06 7.06
CA MET A 117 1.46 -36.49 7.27
C MET A 117 1.10 -37.87 6.72
N SER A 118 1.84 -38.43 5.76
CA SER A 118 1.44 -39.66 5.06
C SER A 118 1.24 -40.87 5.98
N TYR A 119 2.07 -41.02 7.01
CA TYR A 119 1.94 -42.11 8.00
C TYR A 119 0.62 -42.08 8.78
N ALA A 120 -0.01 -40.91 8.88
CA ALA A 120 -1.24 -40.70 9.61
C ALA A 120 -2.48 -40.76 8.71
N ILE A 121 -2.33 -40.96 7.41
CA ILE A 121 -3.47 -41.26 6.53
C ILE A 121 -4.09 -42.58 7.00
N SER A 122 -5.39 -42.55 7.25
CA SER A 122 -6.08 -43.63 7.98
C SER A 122 -6.01 -44.99 7.28
N ALA A 123 -6.18 -44.99 5.97
CA ALA A 123 -6.09 -46.17 5.13
C ALA A 123 -5.86 -45.76 3.67
N CYS A 124 -5.26 -46.65 2.88
CA CYS A 124 -5.28 -46.55 1.43
C CYS A 124 -5.67 -47.89 0.79
N GLY A 125 -6.38 -47.87 -0.33
CA GLY A 125 -6.82 -49.10 -0.99
C GLY A 125 -7.89 -48.91 -2.06
N PRO A 126 -8.34 -50.02 -2.67
CA PRO A 126 -9.29 -49.97 -3.77
C PRO A 126 -10.76 -49.86 -3.32
N GLY A 127 -11.08 -50.11 -2.05
CA GLY A 127 -12.46 -50.25 -1.57
C GLY A 127 -12.98 -51.68 -1.69
N LYS A 128 -14.30 -51.85 -1.80
CA LYS A 128 -14.96 -53.18 -1.79
C LYS A 128 -14.78 -53.97 -3.08
N ASP A 129 -14.30 -53.32 -4.14
CA ASP A 129 -14.00 -53.91 -5.44
C ASP A 129 -12.49 -53.79 -5.72
N SER A 130 -11.77 -54.90 -5.59
CA SER A 130 -10.30 -54.96 -5.77
C SER A 130 -9.83 -54.68 -7.20
N SER A 131 -10.74 -54.58 -8.17
CA SER A 131 -10.42 -54.21 -9.55
C SER A 131 -10.47 -52.70 -9.82
N LYS A 132 -11.10 -51.93 -8.93
CA LYS A 132 -11.29 -50.47 -9.08
C LYS A 132 -10.22 -49.67 -8.34
N ASN A 133 -10.19 -48.36 -8.59
CA ASN A 133 -9.41 -47.38 -7.82
C ASN A 133 -7.90 -47.70 -7.75
N GLY A 134 -7.35 -48.36 -8.78
CA GLY A 134 -5.95 -48.79 -8.86
C GLY A 134 -5.66 -50.18 -8.29
N GLY A 135 -6.66 -50.87 -7.75
CA GLY A 135 -6.53 -52.22 -7.18
C GLY A 135 -5.66 -52.27 -5.92
N ILE A 136 -5.07 -53.43 -5.63
CA ILE A 136 -4.20 -53.63 -4.48
C ILE A 136 -2.75 -53.53 -4.93
N GLN A 137 -2.01 -52.57 -4.37
CA GLN A 137 -0.60 -52.35 -4.72
C GLN A 137 0.26 -52.13 -3.48
N THR A 138 1.52 -52.53 -3.58
CA THR A 138 2.57 -52.26 -2.61
C THR A 138 3.58 -51.31 -3.22
N PHE A 139 3.85 -50.21 -2.53
CA PHE A 139 4.78 -49.16 -2.94
C PHE A 139 6.02 -49.21 -2.04
N GLU A 140 7.19 -49.21 -2.66
CA GLU A 140 8.48 -49.15 -1.98
C GLU A 140 8.99 -47.71 -1.86
N ASN A 141 9.96 -47.49 -0.96
CA ASN A 141 10.59 -46.21 -0.64
C ASN A 141 9.60 -45.12 -0.19
N THR A 142 8.57 -45.49 0.57
CA THR A 142 7.55 -44.55 1.08
C THR A 142 7.74 -44.24 2.56
N PRO A 143 7.45 -43.02 3.03
CA PRO A 143 7.25 -42.70 4.45
C PRO A 143 6.08 -43.51 5.05
N SER A 144 6.35 -44.71 5.60
CA SER A 144 5.28 -45.71 5.74
C SER A 144 4.61 -45.75 7.12
N SER A 145 5.35 -45.64 8.23
CA SER A 145 4.71 -45.79 9.56
C SER A 145 5.54 -45.25 10.72
N GLN A 146 4.86 -44.97 11.83
CA GLN A 146 5.48 -44.59 13.11
C GLN A 146 6.31 -45.69 13.79
N TYR A 147 6.20 -46.93 13.30
CA TYR A 147 6.92 -48.09 13.81
C TYR A 147 8.11 -48.47 12.92
N GLY A 148 8.42 -47.64 11.93
CA GLY A 148 9.43 -47.92 10.92
C GLY A 148 8.86 -48.59 9.66
N GLY A 149 9.74 -48.74 8.68
CA GLY A 149 9.43 -49.26 7.35
C GLY A 149 9.62 -48.23 6.25
N THR A 150 9.75 -48.73 5.02
CA THR A 150 9.85 -47.92 3.80
C THR A 150 8.89 -48.43 2.73
N THR A 151 7.85 -49.16 3.15
CA THR A 151 6.95 -49.88 2.25
C THR A 151 5.54 -49.78 2.78
N ILE A 152 4.59 -49.50 1.89
CA ILE A 152 3.17 -49.40 2.22
C ILE A 152 2.36 -50.21 1.22
N THR A 153 1.37 -50.95 1.72
CA THR A 153 0.43 -51.69 0.87
C THR A 153 -0.93 -51.05 0.98
N CYS A 154 -1.48 -50.63 -0.16
CA CYS A 154 -2.84 -50.09 -0.23
C CYS A 154 -3.83 -51.23 -0.49
N ASN A 155 -4.33 -51.81 0.59
CA ASN A 155 -5.27 -52.94 0.61
C ASN A 155 -6.55 -52.66 1.42
N SER A 156 -6.83 -51.40 1.76
CA SER A 156 -8.06 -51.02 2.48
C SER A 156 -9.32 -51.47 1.76
N TYR A 157 -10.27 -51.99 2.53
CA TYR A 157 -11.61 -52.37 2.06
C TYR A 157 -12.62 -51.21 2.18
N TYR A 158 -12.25 -50.13 2.87
CA TYR A 158 -13.08 -48.92 2.95
C TYR A 158 -13.10 -48.18 1.61
N GLU A 159 -14.29 -47.76 1.17
CA GLU A 159 -14.44 -47.01 -0.07
C GLU A 159 -13.63 -45.73 -0.03
N PRO A 160 -12.73 -45.50 -1.01
CA PRO A 160 -11.92 -44.30 -1.03
C PRO A 160 -12.74 -43.07 -1.39
N GLY A 161 -12.36 -41.92 -0.86
CA GLY A 161 -13.06 -40.65 -1.09
C GLY A 161 -12.77 -39.60 -0.03
N HIS A 162 -13.39 -38.42 -0.19
CA HIS A 162 -13.22 -37.30 0.73
C HIS A 162 -13.60 -37.69 2.17
N GLY A 163 -12.67 -37.50 3.11
CA GLY A 163 -12.85 -37.90 4.50
C GLY A 163 -12.94 -39.41 4.71
N SER A 164 -12.39 -40.21 3.79
CA SER A 164 -12.29 -41.67 3.87
C SER A 164 -10.88 -42.14 3.49
N ALA A 165 -10.72 -43.40 3.08
CA ALA A 165 -9.46 -43.95 2.60
C ALA A 165 -8.96 -43.20 1.35
N LEU A 166 -7.63 -43.14 1.19
CA LEU A 166 -7.00 -42.67 -0.04
C LEU A 166 -7.04 -43.80 -1.09
N SER A 167 -7.51 -43.51 -2.31
CA SER A 167 -7.51 -44.53 -3.37
C SER A 167 -6.09 -44.96 -3.74
N THR A 168 -5.91 -46.23 -4.11
CA THR A 168 -4.60 -46.74 -4.56
C THR A 168 -4.07 -45.96 -5.76
N GLU A 169 -4.94 -45.52 -6.68
CA GLU A 169 -4.56 -44.67 -7.82
C GLU A 169 -4.00 -43.30 -7.40
N ASN A 170 -4.60 -42.63 -6.40
CA ASN A 170 -4.12 -41.33 -5.93
C ASN A 170 -2.86 -41.49 -5.11
N PHE A 171 -2.75 -42.58 -4.34
CA PHE A 171 -1.50 -42.95 -3.68
C PHE A 171 -0.38 -43.17 -4.71
N ALA A 172 -0.64 -43.89 -5.79
CA ALA A 172 0.34 -44.13 -6.86
C ALA A 172 0.81 -42.81 -7.51
N LYS A 173 -0.12 -41.88 -7.81
CA LYS A 173 0.21 -40.55 -8.34
C LYS A 173 1.12 -39.76 -7.41
N ILE A 174 0.76 -39.68 -6.12
CA ILE A 174 1.56 -38.97 -5.11
C ILE A 174 2.92 -39.64 -4.97
N ASN A 175 2.97 -40.97 -4.88
CA ASN A 175 4.22 -41.71 -4.71
C ASN A 175 5.14 -41.52 -5.92
N GLN A 176 4.63 -41.58 -7.14
CA GLN A 176 5.45 -41.34 -8.34
C GLN A 176 6.07 -39.94 -8.32
N ALA A 177 5.27 -38.91 -8.07
CA ALA A 177 5.76 -37.54 -7.98
C ALA A 177 6.80 -37.38 -6.85
N TYR A 178 6.54 -38.00 -5.70
CA TYR A 178 7.45 -38.02 -4.56
C TYR A 178 8.78 -38.72 -4.90
N GLN A 179 8.76 -39.90 -5.50
CA GLN A 179 9.97 -40.62 -5.89
C GLN A 179 10.80 -39.84 -6.93
N ILE A 180 10.16 -39.17 -7.90
CA ILE A 180 10.86 -38.31 -8.86
C ILE A 180 11.63 -37.21 -8.12
N ILE A 181 10.98 -36.51 -7.19
CA ILE A 181 11.63 -35.47 -6.38
C ILE A 181 12.78 -36.08 -5.57
N GLN A 182 12.55 -37.17 -4.85
CA GLN A 182 13.60 -37.81 -4.03
C GLN A 182 14.80 -38.25 -4.88
N LYS A 183 14.57 -38.84 -6.05
CA LYS A 183 15.66 -39.24 -6.95
C LYS A 183 16.39 -38.07 -7.57
N ALA A 184 15.70 -36.95 -7.84
CA ALA A 184 16.35 -35.72 -8.30
C ALA A 184 17.30 -35.13 -7.26
N PHE A 185 16.97 -35.19 -5.97
CA PHE A 185 17.89 -34.81 -4.90
C PHE A 185 19.13 -35.72 -4.84
N GLY A 186 18.96 -37.01 -5.09
CA GLY A 186 20.03 -38.01 -5.01
C GLY A 186 20.57 -38.20 -3.58
N SER A 187 21.52 -39.10 -3.39
CA SER A 187 22.07 -39.41 -2.05
C SER A 187 22.86 -38.26 -1.41
N SER A 188 23.35 -37.30 -2.23
CA SER A 188 24.06 -36.11 -1.76
C SER A 188 23.14 -34.99 -1.32
N GLY A 189 21.85 -35.05 -1.66
CA GLY A 189 20.91 -33.96 -1.40
C GLY A 189 21.06 -32.72 -2.27
N ASN A 190 21.98 -32.74 -3.23
CA ASN A 190 22.34 -31.60 -4.08
C ASN A 190 22.18 -31.91 -5.59
N GLY A 191 21.45 -32.96 -5.93
CA GLY A 191 21.31 -33.45 -7.30
C GLY A 191 20.43 -32.61 -8.23
N ILE A 192 19.66 -31.66 -7.71
CA ILE A 192 18.85 -30.73 -8.52
C ILE A 192 19.80 -29.73 -9.23
N PRO A 193 19.77 -29.61 -10.57
CA PRO A 193 20.64 -28.68 -11.29
C PRO A 193 20.25 -27.21 -11.10
N VAL A 194 21.18 -26.30 -11.40
CA VAL A 194 20.94 -24.85 -11.44
C VAL A 194 19.87 -24.49 -12.48
N LEU A 195 19.21 -23.33 -12.33
CA LEU A 195 18.04 -22.96 -13.14
C LEU A 195 18.32 -22.88 -14.65
N SER A 196 19.54 -22.51 -15.04
CA SER A 196 19.97 -22.47 -16.44
C SER A 196 20.16 -23.87 -17.07
N ASN A 197 20.29 -24.94 -16.28
CA ASN A 197 20.44 -26.30 -16.78
C ASN A 197 19.07 -26.99 -16.85
N THR A 198 18.55 -27.11 -18.06
CA THR A 198 17.24 -27.73 -18.33
C THR A 198 17.35 -29.11 -19.00
N THR A 199 18.57 -29.57 -19.32
CA THR A 199 18.82 -30.74 -20.18
C THR A 199 19.16 -32.02 -19.42
N THR A 200 19.45 -31.92 -18.12
CA THR A 200 19.76 -33.09 -17.28
C THR A 200 18.55 -34.03 -17.25
N LYS A 201 18.80 -35.33 -17.41
CA LYS A 201 17.75 -36.37 -17.37
C LYS A 201 17.74 -37.11 -16.04
N LEU A 202 16.57 -37.61 -15.67
CA LEU A 202 16.36 -38.53 -14.56
C LEU A 202 15.74 -39.82 -15.12
N ASP A 203 16.56 -40.88 -15.20
CA ASP A 203 16.14 -42.23 -15.62
C ASP A 203 16.32 -43.20 -14.45
N PHE A 204 15.22 -43.79 -13.98
CA PHE A 204 15.24 -44.83 -12.96
C PHE A 204 13.98 -45.70 -13.02
N THR A 205 14.04 -46.85 -12.36
CA THR A 205 12.89 -47.73 -12.19
C THR A 205 12.36 -47.63 -10.76
N MET A 206 11.08 -47.35 -10.62
CA MET A 206 10.35 -47.47 -9.36
C MET A 206 9.92 -48.93 -9.16
N ASN A 207 10.34 -49.52 -8.06
CA ASN A 207 9.90 -50.85 -7.67
C ASN A 207 8.50 -50.80 -7.05
N GLY A 208 7.68 -51.79 -7.38
CA GLY A 208 6.35 -51.94 -6.81
C GLY A 208 5.82 -53.34 -7.04
N LYS A 209 4.73 -53.67 -6.33
CA LYS A 209 4.03 -54.95 -6.51
C LYS A 209 2.54 -54.71 -6.65
N LYS A 210 1.88 -55.56 -7.44
CA LYS A 210 0.43 -55.64 -7.52
C LYS A 210 -0.02 -56.96 -6.90
N THR A 211 -1.12 -56.94 -6.15
CA THR A 211 -1.70 -58.17 -5.59
C THR A 211 -2.98 -58.50 -6.34
N ILE A 212 -3.05 -59.72 -6.89
CA ILE A 212 -4.23 -60.27 -7.56
C ILE A 212 -4.81 -61.43 -6.76
N ASN A 213 -6.08 -61.78 -7.01
CA ASN A 213 -6.77 -62.90 -6.35
C ASN A 213 -6.78 -62.81 -4.81
N ALA A 214 -6.67 -61.60 -4.25
CA ALA A 214 -6.84 -61.37 -2.82
C ALA A 214 -8.29 -61.58 -2.41
N THR A 215 -8.50 -61.95 -1.15
CA THR A 215 -9.84 -62.20 -0.58
C THR A 215 -10.17 -61.19 0.51
N ALA A 216 -11.45 -60.96 0.75
CA ALA A 216 -11.88 -60.06 1.81
C ALA A 216 -11.47 -60.64 3.18
N GLY A 217 -10.79 -59.84 4.00
CA GLY A 217 -10.33 -60.27 5.32
C GLY A 217 -11.46 -60.51 6.32
N GLU A 218 -11.07 -60.95 7.51
CA GLU A 218 -12.02 -61.15 8.62
C GLU A 218 -12.83 -59.89 8.90
N LYS A 219 -14.14 -60.06 9.03
CA LYS A 219 -15.05 -58.96 9.33
C LYS A 219 -14.87 -58.52 10.77
N ARG A 220 -14.69 -57.22 11.01
CA ARG A 220 -14.70 -56.66 12.37
C ARG A 220 -15.89 -55.72 12.52
N SER A 221 -16.49 -55.73 13.72
CA SER A 221 -17.47 -54.73 14.13
C SER A 221 -16.77 -53.73 15.05
N TYR A 222 -16.90 -52.44 14.75
CA TYR A 222 -16.56 -51.38 15.68
C TYR A 222 -17.87 -50.84 16.27
N ASN A 223 -18.01 -50.89 17.60
CA ASN A 223 -19.16 -50.33 18.34
C ASN A 223 -20.56 -50.83 17.91
N GLY A 224 -20.72 -52.12 17.61
CA GLY A 224 -22.05 -52.73 17.37
C GLY A 224 -22.64 -52.47 15.98
N GLY A 225 -21.85 -51.94 15.03
CA GLY A 225 -22.23 -51.81 13.63
C GLY A 225 -22.11 -53.10 12.81
N SER A 226 -22.55 -53.06 11.55
CA SER A 226 -22.47 -54.20 10.60
C SER A 226 -21.02 -54.69 10.39
N TYR A 227 -20.85 -56.01 10.42
CA TYR A 227 -19.57 -56.69 10.20
C TYR A 227 -19.08 -56.51 8.76
N ASN A 228 -18.08 -55.64 8.57
CA ASN A 228 -17.42 -55.43 7.29
C ASN A 228 -15.93 -55.81 7.38
N PRO A 229 -15.35 -56.38 6.31
CA PRO A 229 -13.90 -56.50 6.19
C PRO A 229 -13.26 -55.11 6.26
N THR A 230 -12.10 -55.01 6.89
CA THR A 230 -11.34 -53.75 6.95
C THR A 230 -10.28 -53.66 5.86
N GLN A 231 -9.81 -54.80 5.35
CA GLN A 231 -8.77 -54.90 4.34
C GLN A 231 -8.89 -56.19 3.52
N TRP A 232 -8.24 -56.18 2.35
CA TRP A 232 -7.97 -57.35 1.54
C TRP A 232 -6.75 -58.12 2.08
N VAL A 233 -6.82 -59.45 2.09
CA VAL A 233 -5.77 -60.36 2.60
C VAL A 233 -5.50 -61.51 1.62
N GLY A 234 -4.30 -62.08 1.72
CA GLY A 234 -3.84 -63.13 0.80
C GLY A 234 -3.62 -62.63 -0.63
N GLY A 235 -3.76 -63.52 -1.60
CA GLY A 235 -3.52 -63.24 -3.02
C GLY A 235 -2.09 -63.51 -3.48
N GLN A 236 -1.86 -63.39 -4.79
CA GLN A 236 -0.56 -63.56 -5.43
C GLN A 236 0.04 -62.18 -5.75
N GLN A 237 1.31 -61.98 -5.38
CA GLN A 237 2.04 -60.75 -5.71
C GLN A 237 2.75 -60.89 -7.05
N GLU A 238 2.54 -59.89 -7.90
CA GLU A 238 3.22 -59.72 -9.18
C GLU A 238 4.05 -58.44 -9.16
N THR A 239 5.17 -58.44 -9.87
CA THR A 239 6.00 -57.25 -10.06
C THR A 239 5.22 -56.18 -10.80
N ASN A 240 5.24 -54.95 -10.30
CA ASN A 240 4.56 -53.79 -10.89
C ASN A 240 5.51 -52.60 -10.94
N ASN A 241 6.65 -52.79 -11.61
CA ASN A 241 7.68 -51.75 -11.72
C ASN A 241 7.27 -50.69 -12.74
N THR A 242 7.60 -49.43 -12.44
CA THR A 242 7.34 -48.29 -13.35
C THR A 242 8.67 -47.69 -13.79
N LYS A 243 8.91 -47.62 -15.10
CA LYS A 243 10.07 -46.91 -15.64
C LYS A 243 9.77 -45.41 -15.71
N ILE A 244 10.68 -44.59 -15.20
CA ILE A 244 10.61 -43.14 -15.21
C ILE A 244 11.72 -42.60 -16.09
N ASP A 245 11.37 -41.79 -17.09
CA ASP A 245 12.29 -41.01 -17.91
C ASP A 245 11.71 -39.59 -18.02
N VAL A 246 12.23 -38.68 -17.20
CA VAL A 246 11.79 -37.29 -17.12
C VAL A 246 12.99 -36.34 -17.06
N ALA A 247 12.77 -35.06 -17.29
CA ALA A 247 13.81 -34.06 -17.10
C ALA A 247 14.08 -33.82 -15.59
N ASN A 248 15.35 -33.70 -15.21
CA ASN A 248 15.78 -33.22 -13.90
C ASN A 248 16.02 -31.71 -13.98
N ASN A 249 14.95 -30.93 -13.96
CA ASN A 249 15.01 -29.47 -13.95
C ASN A 249 13.92 -28.87 -13.06
N ALA A 250 14.08 -27.60 -12.69
CA ALA A 250 13.17 -26.91 -11.78
C ALA A 250 11.70 -26.97 -12.24
N GLN A 251 11.44 -26.83 -13.54
CA GLN A 251 10.08 -26.85 -14.09
C GLN A 251 9.38 -28.19 -13.87
N GLU A 252 10.05 -29.29 -14.21
CA GLU A 252 9.46 -30.63 -14.03
C GLU A 252 9.30 -30.97 -12.54
N LEU A 253 10.27 -30.62 -11.70
CA LEU A 253 10.20 -30.92 -10.27
C LEU A 253 9.12 -30.11 -9.54
N LEU A 254 8.92 -28.84 -9.89
CA LEU A 254 7.81 -28.04 -9.37
C LEU A 254 6.44 -28.58 -9.82
N LYS A 255 6.36 -29.14 -11.03
CA LYS A 255 5.16 -29.85 -11.49
C LYS A 255 4.90 -31.10 -10.65
N GLN A 256 5.95 -31.88 -10.31
CA GLN A 256 5.80 -33.02 -9.39
C GLN A 256 5.36 -32.56 -7.99
N ALA A 257 5.94 -31.47 -7.47
CA ALA A 257 5.53 -30.90 -6.18
C ALA A 257 4.05 -30.48 -6.20
N SER A 258 3.60 -29.86 -7.30
CA SER A 258 2.20 -29.50 -7.52
C SER A 258 1.29 -30.74 -7.54
N ILE A 259 1.69 -31.83 -8.21
CA ILE A 259 0.92 -33.09 -8.25
C ILE A 259 0.71 -33.64 -6.84
N ILE A 260 1.73 -33.64 -5.98
CA ILE A 260 1.63 -34.11 -4.58
C ILE A 260 0.53 -33.31 -3.86
N ILE A 261 0.66 -31.98 -3.87
CA ILE A 261 -0.21 -31.10 -3.08
C ILE A 261 -1.65 -31.10 -3.61
N THR A 262 -1.82 -31.01 -4.94
CA THR A 262 -3.15 -30.98 -5.57
C THR A 262 -3.88 -32.31 -5.43
N THR A 263 -3.18 -33.45 -5.56
CA THR A 263 -3.78 -34.78 -5.36
C THR A 263 -4.17 -34.98 -3.90
N LEU A 264 -3.30 -34.57 -2.95
CA LEU A 264 -3.61 -34.66 -1.53
C LEU A 264 -4.83 -33.79 -1.16
N ASN A 265 -4.87 -32.55 -1.64
CA ASN A 265 -5.94 -31.61 -1.35
C ASN A 265 -7.29 -32.06 -1.94
N SER A 266 -7.29 -32.54 -3.19
CA SER A 266 -8.51 -32.99 -3.86
C SER A 266 -9.03 -34.32 -3.30
N ALA A 267 -8.15 -35.27 -3.00
CA ALA A 267 -8.56 -36.55 -2.41
C ALA A 267 -9.02 -36.39 -0.95
N CYS A 268 -8.37 -35.49 -0.21
CA CYS A 268 -8.64 -35.14 1.18
C CYS A 268 -8.98 -36.35 2.08
N PRO A 269 -8.06 -37.31 2.25
CA PRO A 269 -8.34 -38.52 3.02
C PRO A 269 -8.54 -38.22 4.50
N TYR A 270 -9.17 -39.16 5.21
CA TYR A 270 -9.28 -39.12 6.66
C TYR A 270 -7.94 -39.42 7.32
N MET A 271 -7.65 -38.71 8.41
CA MET A 271 -6.42 -38.78 9.18
C MET A 271 -6.65 -39.45 10.54
N ASN A 272 -5.83 -40.45 10.85
CA ASN A 272 -5.76 -41.02 12.20
C ASN A 272 -5.28 -39.94 13.17
N ASN A 273 -5.95 -39.80 14.32
CA ASN A 273 -5.72 -38.73 15.30
C ASN A 273 -6.04 -37.32 14.74
N GLY A 274 -7.25 -37.18 14.19
CA GLY A 274 -7.75 -36.03 13.43
C GLY A 274 -7.83 -34.66 14.12
N SER A 275 -7.09 -34.45 15.23
CA SER A 275 -7.14 -33.22 16.03
C SER A 275 -6.07 -32.18 15.69
N GLY A 276 -5.19 -32.42 14.71
CA GLY A 276 -4.08 -31.51 14.38
C GLY A 276 -2.96 -31.41 15.44
N GLY A 277 -3.26 -31.79 16.68
CA GLY A 277 -2.36 -31.71 17.84
C GLY A 277 -0.97 -32.34 17.66
N PRO A 278 -0.83 -33.52 17.00
CA PRO A 278 0.50 -34.13 16.77
C PRO A 278 1.48 -33.24 16.00
N TRP A 279 0.98 -32.27 15.24
CA TRP A 279 1.76 -31.34 14.42
C TRP A 279 1.73 -29.90 14.94
N GLY A 280 1.14 -29.66 16.11
CA GLY A 280 0.96 -28.32 16.67
C GLY A 280 -0.03 -27.45 15.89
N LEU A 281 -0.98 -28.08 15.19
CA LEU A 281 -2.01 -27.41 14.40
C LEU A 281 -3.36 -27.37 15.13
N PRO A 282 -4.25 -26.42 14.79
CA PRO A 282 -5.60 -26.36 15.35
C PRO A 282 -6.40 -27.64 15.09
N ASN A 283 -7.33 -27.93 15.98
CA ASN A 283 -8.27 -29.04 15.82
C ASN A 283 -9.20 -28.79 14.63
N SER A 284 -9.40 -29.80 13.79
CA SER A 284 -10.23 -29.71 12.59
C SER A 284 -11.08 -30.97 12.39
N ASN A 285 -11.82 -31.05 11.29
CA ASN A 285 -12.75 -32.12 10.93
C ASN A 285 -12.11 -33.51 10.65
N GLY A 286 -10.84 -33.70 11.00
CA GLY A 286 -10.12 -34.97 10.86
C GLY A 286 -9.69 -35.35 9.45
N THR A 287 -9.84 -34.47 8.46
CA THR A 287 -9.37 -34.73 7.09
C THR A 287 -8.04 -34.04 6.80
N ALA A 288 -7.27 -34.57 5.84
CA ALA A 288 -5.97 -33.99 5.49
C ALA A 288 -6.09 -32.54 5.02
N CYS A 289 -7.03 -32.23 4.13
CA CYS A 289 -7.26 -30.87 3.63
C CYS A 289 -7.85 -29.92 4.69
N GLY A 290 -8.48 -30.45 5.74
CA GLY A 290 -8.97 -29.66 6.87
C GLY A 290 -7.86 -29.35 7.88
N ILE A 291 -7.09 -30.36 8.31
CA ILE A 291 -5.99 -30.20 9.28
C ILE A 291 -4.89 -29.33 8.70
N PHE A 292 -4.50 -29.58 7.44
CA PHE A 292 -3.37 -28.91 6.78
C PHE A 292 -3.80 -27.81 5.82
N ALA A 293 -4.98 -27.20 6.01
CA ALA A 293 -5.56 -26.24 5.06
C ALA A 293 -4.60 -25.06 4.80
N THR A 294 -4.06 -24.47 5.87
CA THR A 294 -3.12 -23.35 5.79
C THR A 294 -1.81 -23.76 5.12
N GLU A 295 -1.27 -24.92 5.49
CA GLU A 295 -0.01 -25.45 4.96
C GLU A 295 -0.13 -25.79 3.47
N ILE A 296 -1.21 -26.45 3.07
CA ILE A 296 -1.51 -26.78 1.67
C ILE A 296 -1.66 -25.50 0.86
N SER A 297 -2.40 -24.51 1.37
CA SER A 297 -2.57 -23.23 0.68
C SER A 297 -1.24 -22.49 0.51
N ALA A 298 -0.44 -22.39 1.58
CA ALA A 298 0.86 -21.74 1.55
C ALA A 298 1.81 -22.42 0.54
N ILE A 299 1.96 -23.74 0.62
CA ILE A 299 2.83 -24.51 -0.27
C ILE A 299 2.34 -24.43 -1.72
N THR A 300 1.02 -24.38 -1.96
CA THR A 300 0.46 -24.17 -3.30
C THR A 300 0.89 -22.81 -3.87
N SER A 301 0.81 -21.74 -3.07
CA SER A 301 1.29 -20.41 -3.47
C SER A 301 2.81 -20.39 -3.71
N MET A 302 3.59 -21.03 -2.82
CA MET A 302 5.04 -21.15 -2.98
C MET A 302 5.41 -21.84 -4.30
N ILE A 303 4.75 -22.96 -4.63
CA ILE A 303 4.96 -23.68 -5.89
C ILE A 303 4.61 -22.79 -7.08
N LYS A 304 3.49 -22.06 -7.03
CA LYS A 304 3.07 -21.15 -8.10
C LYS A 304 4.09 -20.02 -8.32
N ASN A 305 4.54 -19.38 -7.25
CA ASN A 305 5.52 -18.30 -7.33
C ASN A 305 6.89 -18.81 -7.81
N ALA A 306 7.31 -20.00 -7.37
CA ALA A 306 8.51 -20.65 -7.86
C ALA A 306 8.40 -21.05 -9.35
N GLN A 307 7.22 -21.50 -9.81
CA GLN A 307 6.98 -21.80 -11.23
C GLN A 307 7.10 -20.54 -12.09
N GLU A 308 6.53 -19.42 -11.64
CA GLU A 308 6.69 -18.14 -12.31
C GLU A 308 8.16 -17.69 -12.32
N ALA A 309 8.90 -17.89 -11.23
CA ALA A 309 10.32 -17.56 -11.17
C ALA A 309 11.13 -18.36 -12.20
N VAL A 310 10.77 -19.63 -12.45
CA VAL A 310 11.39 -20.46 -13.50
C VAL A 310 11.05 -19.95 -14.90
N VAL A 311 9.83 -19.44 -15.12
CA VAL A 311 9.47 -18.78 -16.39
C VAL A 311 10.36 -17.55 -16.62
N GLN A 312 10.50 -16.70 -15.61
CA GLN A 312 11.37 -15.52 -15.67
C GLN A 312 12.85 -15.91 -15.85
N ALA A 313 13.30 -16.99 -15.21
CA ALA A 313 14.65 -17.53 -15.40
C ALA A 313 14.94 -17.88 -16.87
N ASN A 314 13.97 -18.48 -17.57
CA ASN A 314 14.12 -18.78 -19.00
C ASN A 314 14.18 -17.51 -19.87
N ILE A 315 13.41 -16.47 -19.53
CA ILE A 315 13.45 -15.17 -20.22
C ILE A 315 14.82 -14.53 -20.03
N ALA A 316 15.31 -14.44 -18.79
CA ALA A 316 16.63 -13.91 -18.48
C ALA A 316 17.75 -14.69 -19.19
N ASN A 317 17.68 -16.03 -19.18
CA ASN A 317 18.67 -16.90 -19.83
C ASN A 317 18.72 -16.69 -21.36
N THR A 318 17.57 -16.50 -22.00
CA THR A 318 17.49 -16.28 -23.46
C THR A 318 18.02 -14.90 -23.86
N ASN A 319 17.96 -13.91 -22.97
CA ASN A 319 18.29 -12.52 -23.23
C ASN A 319 19.62 -12.05 -22.57
N GLN A 320 20.56 -12.97 -22.28
CA GLN A 320 21.86 -12.62 -21.70
C GLN A 320 22.79 -11.86 -22.67
N ASN A 321 22.57 -11.98 -23.98
CA ASN A 321 23.46 -11.41 -24.98
C ASN A 321 23.08 -9.97 -25.32
N ALA A 322 23.50 -9.02 -24.48
CA ALA A 322 23.47 -7.59 -24.79
C ALA A 322 24.90 -7.07 -24.99
N GLU A 323 25.16 -6.36 -26.08
CA GLU A 323 26.46 -5.75 -26.35
C GLU A 323 26.30 -4.47 -27.18
N ILE A 324 27.13 -3.45 -26.88
CA ILE A 324 27.23 -2.22 -27.66
C ILE A 324 28.17 -2.45 -28.83
N LYS A 325 27.64 -2.48 -30.06
CA LYS A 325 28.44 -2.72 -31.28
C LYS A 325 29.40 -1.58 -31.64
N ASN A 326 29.05 -0.34 -31.28
CA ASN A 326 29.83 0.85 -31.62
C ASN A 326 30.04 1.77 -30.41
N PRO A 327 30.91 1.41 -29.45
CA PRO A 327 31.07 2.15 -28.20
C PRO A 327 31.66 3.57 -28.39
N ASN A 328 32.50 3.78 -29.42
CA ASN A 328 33.18 5.07 -29.64
C ASN A 328 32.28 6.16 -30.26
N ASN A 329 31.18 5.76 -30.90
CA ASN A 329 30.23 6.68 -31.52
C ASN A 329 28.78 6.25 -31.26
N PHE A 330 28.51 5.83 -30.02
CA PHE A 330 27.21 5.31 -29.63
C PHE A 330 26.13 6.38 -29.76
N ASN A 331 25.12 6.09 -30.57
CA ASN A 331 23.92 6.90 -30.69
C ASN A 331 22.71 6.15 -30.11
N PRO A 332 22.13 6.61 -28.97
CA PRO A 332 21.02 5.92 -28.31
C PRO A 332 19.74 5.86 -29.15
N PHE A 333 19.60 6.68 -30.20
CA PHE A 333 18.45 6.64 -31.10
C PHE A 333 18.53 5.53 -32.15
N THR A 334 19.74 5.08 -32.52
CA THR A 334 19.95 4.13 -33.63
C THR A 334 20.67 2.85 -33.22
N ASP A 335 21.52 2.91 -32.20
CA ASP A 335 22.46 1.83 -31.85
C ASP A 335 21.97 1.00 -30.65
N ALA A 336 20.78 1.28 -30.14
CA ALA A 336 20.21 0.68 -28.94
C ALA A 336 19.30 -0.53 -29.21
N SER A 337 19.44 -1.23 -30.34
CA SER A 337 18.58 -2.38 -30.67
C SER A 337 18.67 -3.53 -29.65
N PHE A 338 19.80 -3.64 -28.95
CA PHE A 338 20.00 -4.62 -27.86
C PHE A 338 19.14 -4.30 -26.62
N ALA A 339 18.67 -3.06 -26.46
CA ALA A 339 18.00 -2.59 -25.26
C ALA A 339 16.69 -3.35 -24.97
N GLN A 340 16.01 -3.86 -26.00
CA GLN A 340 14.81 -4.68 -25.80
C GLN A 340 15.11 -5.99 -25.07
N GLY A 341 16.18 -6.68 -25.47
CA GLY A 341 16.64 -7.89 -24.80
C GLY A 341 17.20 -7.58 -23.41
N MET A 342 17.97 -6.50 -23.29
CA MET A 342 18.47 -6.01 -22.00
C MET A 342 17.33 -5.72 -21.01
N LEU A 343 16.24 -5.06 -21.47
CA LEU A 343 15.07 -4.77 -20.65
C LEU A 343 14.35 -6.06 -20.24
N ALA A 344 14.10 -6.97 -21.19
CA ALA A 344 13.47 -8.25 -20.89
C ALA A 344 14.27 -9.08 -19.87
N ASN A 345 15.61 -9.05 -19.96
CA ASN A 345 16.49 -9.71 -19.00
C ASN A 345 16.44 -9.03 -17.62
N ALA A 346 16.55 -7.70 -17.56
CA ALA A 346 16.51 -6.94 -16.31
C ALA A 346 15.16 -7.10 -15.59
N SER A 347 14.04 -6.91 -16.28
CA SER A 347 12.71 -7.09 -15.71
C SER A 347 12.48 -8.53 -15.23
N ALA A 348 12.98 -9.53 -15.95
CA ALA A 348 12.90 -10.92 -15.51
C ALA A 348 13.71 -11.16 -14.23
N GLN A 349 14.90 -10.57 -14.10
CA GLN A 349 15.71 -10.67 -12.88
C GLN A 349 15.08 -9.99 -11.67
N VAL A 350 14.57 -8.76 -11.82
CA VAL A 350 13.80 -8.08 -10.77
C VAL A 350 12.62 -8.95 -10.36
N LYS A 351 11.88 -9.48 -11.34
CA LYS A 351 10.72 -10.30 -11.06
C LYS A 351 11.06 -11.61 -10.32
N MET A 352 12.19 -12.24 -10.63
CA MET A 352 12.68 -13.41 -9.90
C MET A 352 12.95 -13.10 -8.42
N LEU A 353 13.54 -11.93 -8.12
CA LEU A 353 13.80 -11.50 -6.74
C LEU A 353 12.50 -11.24 -5.96
N GLU A 354 11.55 -10.52 -6.58
CA GLU A 354 10.22 -10.32 -5.99
C GLU A 354 9.52 -11.65 -5.68
N LEU A 355 9.59 -12.62 -6.60
CA LEU A 355 8.97 -13.93 -6.42
C LEU A 355 9.68 -14.76 -5.35
N ALA A 356 11.00 -14.66 -5.21
CA ALA A 356 11.74 -15.30 -4.12
C ALA A 356 11.32 -14.75 -2.75
N GLU A 357 11.17 -13.43 -2.62
CA GLU A 357 10.64 -12.81 -1.40
C GLU A 357 9.17 -13.21 -1.17
N GLN A 358 8.36 -13.34 -2.23
CA GLN A 358 6.99 -13.83 -2.10
C GLN A 358 6.92 -15.28 -1.61
N VAL A 359 7.80 -16.17 -2.08
CA VAL A 359 7.87 -17.56 -1.56
C VAL A 359 8.18 -17.58 -0.06
N LYS A 360 9.08 -16.71 0.41
CA LYS A 360 9.35 -16.52 1.84
C LYS A 360 8.13 -15.97 2.59
N ASN A 361 7.40 -15.01 2.00
CA ASN A 361 6.18 -14.47 2.59
C ASN A 361 5.07 -15.53 2.68
N ASP A 362 4.91 -16.36 1.67
CA ASP A 362 3.95 -17.47 1.66
C ASP A 362 4.31 -18.49 2.76
N LEU A 363 5.60 -18.83 2.91
CA LEU A 363 6.07 -19.68 4.01
C LEU A 363 5.69 -19.10 5.38
N ASN A 364 5.83 -17.78 5.56
CA ASN A 364 5.50 -17.11 6.83
C ASN A 364 4.01 -17.18 7.21
N THR A 365 3.13 -17.58 6.28
CA THR A 365 1.72 -17.87 6.59
C THR A 365 1.52 -19.20 7.33
N ILE A 366 2.49 -20.11 7.23
CA ILE A 366 2.48 -21.39 7.95
C ILE A 366 2.78 -21.13 9.44
N PRO A 367 2.03 -21.76 10.37
CA PRO A 367 2.31 -21.65 11.80
C PRO A 367 3.76 -21.99 12.14
N LYS A 368 4.44 -21.09 12.85
CA LYS A 368 5.86 -21.26 13.22
C LYS A 368 6.13 -22.59 13.93
N ALA A 369 5.20 -23.05 14.77
CA ALA A 369 5.29 -24.34 15.43
C ALA A 369 5.34 -25.50 14.43
N PHE A 370 4.52 -25.49 13.39
CA PHE A 370 4.55 -26.50 12.34
C PHE A 370 5.87 -26.47 11.57
N ILE A 371 6.37 -25.27 11.23
CA ILE A 371 7.67 -25.11 10.59
C ILE A 371 8.76 -25.74 11.48
N SER A 372 8.92 -25.26 12.71
CA SER A 372 10.02 -25.69 13.58
C SER A 372 9.96 -27.15 14.01
N TYR A 373 8.77 -27.69 14.29
CA TYR A 373 8.63 -29.05 14.84
C TYR A 373 8.35 -30.12 13.79
N SER A 374 7.86 -29.75 12.60
CA SER A 374 7.47 -30.72 11.57
C SER A 374 8.19 -30.51 10.24
N LEU A 375 8.11 -29.31 9.64
CA LEU A 375 8.58 -29.08 8.27
C LEU A 375 10.10 -28.84 8.17
N ALA A 376 10.68 -28.15 9.14
CA ALA A 376 12.11 -27.85 9.23
C ALA A 376 12.83 -28.75 10.24
N SER A 377 12.14 -29.77 10.75
CA SER A 377 12.73 -30.77 11.64
C SER A 377 12.96 -32.08 10.88
N CYS A 378 14.08 -32.74 11.16
CA CYS A 378 14.19 -34.18 11.01
C CYS A 378 14.30 -34.72 12.43
N ARG A 379 13.25 -35.39 12.93
CA ARG A 379 13.17 -35.81 14.33
C ARG A 379 14.39 -36.68 14.68
N THR A 380 15.18 -36.22 15.66
CA THR A 380 16.36 -36.79 16.36
C THR A 380 17.78 -36.37 15.90
N PRO A 381 18.67 -35.97 16.84
CA PRO A 381 20.11 -35.92 16.61
C PRO A 381 20.63 -37.32 16.28
N GLY A 382 21.33 -37.47 15.16
CA GLY A 382 21.94 -38.74 14.75
C GLY A 382 21.08 -39.66 13.85
N ARG A 383 19.88 -39.22 13.42
CA ARG A 383 19.05 -39.95 12.43
C ARG A 383 18.60 -39.11 11.23
N GLY A 384 19.24 -37.96 11.00
CA GLY A 384 19.05 -37.16 9.80
C GLY A 384 19.29 -38.00 8.56
N THR A 385 18.30 -38.07 7.66
CA THR A 385 18.48 -38.67 6.34
C THR A 385 18.74 -37.57 5.34
N ASN A 386 19.75 -37.74 4.48
CA ASN A 386 19.99 -36.82 3.38
C ASN A 386 18.70 -36.68 2.55
N PRO A 387 18.40 -35.48 1.97
CA PRO A 387 17.23 -35.35 1.13
C PRO A 387 17.41 -36.31 -0.06
N GLY A 388 16.33 -36.95 -0.50
CA GLY A 388 16.43 -38.03 -1.49
C GLY A 388 16.58 -39.43 -0.90
N THR A 389 16.65 -39.56 0.44
CA THR A 389 16.73 -40.86 1.13
C THR A 389 15.49 -41.09 2.00
N VAL A 390 14.84 -42.24 1.81
CA VAL A 390 13.73 -42.68 2.65
C VAL A 390 14.20 -43.83 3.52
N THR A 391 14.05 -43.69 4.84
CA THR A 391 14.37 -44.73 5.81
C THR A 391 13.19 -45.00 6.72
N GLY A 392 13.30 -46.01 7.58
CA GLY A 392 12.31 -46.26 8.63
C GLY A 392 12.11 -45.10 9.62
N ASN A 393 12.95 -44.08 9.61
CA ASN A 393 12.76 -42.88 10.45
C ASN A 393 12.15 -41.70 9.68
N THR A 394 11.88 -41.84 8.38
CA THR A 394 11.31 -40.79 7.53
C THR A 394 9.79 -40.78 7.69
N TRP A 395 9.30 -40.32 8.85
CA TRP A 395 7.87 -40.15 9.14
C TRP A 395 7.65 -39.09 10.23
N GLY A 396 6.57 -38.32 10.16
CA GLY A 396 6.21 -37.34 11.20
C GLY A 396 7.14 -36.12 11.33
N SER A 397 8.15 -36.02 10.45
CA SER A 397 9.04 -34.87 10.29
C SER A 397 9.60 -34.86 8.87
N ALA A 398 9.78 -33.68 8.30
CA ALA A 398 10.27 -33.49 6.94
C ALA A 398 11.79 -33.53 6.92
N CYS A 399 12.34 -34.70 6.61
CA CYS A 399 13.77 -34.86 6.30
C CYS A 399 14.05 -34.43 4.85
N ALA A 400 13.57 -33.24 4.50
CA ALA A 400 13.68 -32.63 3.18
C ALA A 400 14.47 -31.31 3.22
N TYR A 401 15.25 -31.05 4.28
CA TYR A 401 16.14 -29.87 4.39
C TYR A 401 15.43 -28.51 4.25
N ALA A 402 14.13 -28.46 4.58
CA ALA A 402 13.40 -27.20 4.49
C ALA A 402 13.99 -26.15 5.44
N GLY A 403 14.47 -26.53 6.64
CA GLY A 403 15.09 -25.60 7.59
C GLY A 403 16.37 -24.94 7.05
N GLU A 404 17.26 -25.74 6.48
CA GLU A 404 18.50 -25.30 5.85
C GLU A 404 18.19 -24.43 4.63
N THR A 405 17.20 -24.83 3.81
CA THR A 405 16.79 -24.08 2.62
C THR A 405 16.12 -22.74 2.99
N ILE A 406 15.33 -22.69 4.06
CA ILE A 406 14.78 -21.43 4.59
C ILE A 406 15.91 -20.47 4.98
N THR A 407 16.93 -20.99 5.66
CA THR A 407 18.10 -20.20 6.08
C THR A 407 18.87 -19.71 4.85
N ALA A 408 19.12 -20.59 3.89
CA ALA A 408 19.80 -20.25 2.64
C ALA A 408 19.02 -19.23 1.79
N LEU A 409 17.69 -19.33 1.72
CA LEU A 409 16.83 -18.36 1.06
C LEU A 409 16.93 -16.97 1.72
N ASN A 410 16.80 -16.91 3.05
CA ASN A 410 16.93 -15.64 3.77
C ASN A 410 18.31 -15.00 3.58
N ASN A 411 19.37 -15.81 3.64
CA ASN A 411 20.74 -15.33 3.47
C ASN A 411 21.01 -14.88 2.02
N SER A 412 20.56 -15.65 1.03
CA SER A 412 20.72 -15.28 -0.38
C SER A 412 20.00 -13.99 -0.71
N ILE A 413 18.74 -13.80 -0.25
CA ILE A 413 18.00 -12.55 -0.44
C ILE A 413 18.74 -11.37 0.23
N ALA A 414 19.18 -11.53 1.48
CA ALA A 414 19.87 -10.46 2.20
C ALA A 414 21.20 -10.08 1.53
N HIS A 415 21.93 -11.05 0.98
CA HIS A 415 23.20 -10.80 0.30
C HIS A 415 23.01 -10.19 -1.10
N PHE A 416 21.88 -10.45 -1.75
CA PHE A 416 21.62 -9.99 -3.13
C PHE A 416 21.26 -8.51 -3.23
N GLY A 417 21.04 -7.80 -2.12
CA GLY A 417 20.55 -6.41 -2.14
C GLY A 417 21.44 -5.44 -2.93
N THR A 418 22.75 -5.68 -3.02
CA THR A 418 23.62 -4.83 -3.85
C THR A 418 23.45 -5.08 -5.35
N GLN A 419 23.30 -6.35 -5.74
CA GLN A 419 23.07 -6.76 -7.12
C GLN A 419 21.65 -6.37 -7.57
N GLU A 420 20.67 -6.44 -6.67
CA GLU A 420 19.30 -5.98 -6.89
C GLU A 420 19.27 -4.51 -7.35
N GLN A 421 19.92 -3.61 -6.60
CA GLN A 421 20.00 -2.18 -6.98
C GLN A 421 20.68 -1.96 -8.34
N GLN A 422 21.69 -2.78 -8.66
CA GLN A 422 22.37 -2.70 -9.96
C GLN A 422 21.48 -3.20 -11.10
N ILE A 423 20.67 -4.24 -10.87
CA ILE A 423 19.70 -4.77 -11.83
C ILE A 423 18.59 -3.75 -12.06
N GLU A 424 18.04 -3.12 -11.01
CA GLU A 424 17.05 -2.04 -11.13
C GLU A 424 17.60 -0.86 -11.93
N GLN A 425 18.86 -0.48 -11.68
CA GLN A 425 19.51 0.58 -12.47
C GLN A 425 19.64 0.16 -13.95
N ALA A 426 20.02 -1.09 -14.22
CA ALA A 426 20.11 -1.61 -15.58
C ALA A 426 18.74 -1.67 -16.26
N GLU A 427 17.67 -2.01 -15.54
CA GLU A 427 16.28 -1.99 -16.04
C GLU A 427 15.87 -0.58 -16.45
N ASN A 428 16.10 0.43 -15.59
CA ASN A 428 15.77 1.82 -15.89
C ASN A 428 16.56 2.37 -17.09
N ILE A 429 17.84 2.00 -17.23
CA ILE A 429 18.66 2.34 -18.40
C ILE A 429 18.10 1.65 -19.65
N ALA A 430 17.76 0.37 -19.56
CA ALA A 430 17.22 -0.38 -20.69
C ALA A 430 15.85 0.15 -21.15
N ASP A 431 14.93 0.47 -20.23
CA ASP A 431 13.65 1.14 -20.55
C ASP A 431 13.88 2.48 -21.24
N THR A 432 14.82 3.25 -20.69
CA THR A 432 15.16 4.56 -21.25
C THR A 432 15.73 4.43 -22.66
N LEU A 433 16.57 3.44 -22.93
CA LEU A 433 17.11 3.16 -24.26
C LEU A 433 16.02 2.70 -25.24
N VAL A 434 15.15 1.77 -24.84
CA VAL A 434 14.01 1.32 -25.66
C VAL A 434 13.11 2.50 -26.05
N HIS A 435 12.85 3.39 -25.09
CA HIS A 435 11.94 4.52 -25.25
C HIS A 435 12.65 5.88 -25.39
N PHE A 436 13.90 5.89 -25.88
CA PHE A 436 14.81 7.05 -25.74
C PHE A 436 14.22 8.35 -26.29
N LYS A 437 13.67 8.32 -27.50
CA LYS A 437 13.04 9.50 -28.12
C LYS A 437 11.87 10.04 -27.27
N SER A 438 11.04 9.16 -26.72
CA SER A 438 9.91 9.54 -25.88
C SER A 438 10.38 10.12 -24.55
N ARG A 439 11.33 9.45 -23.87
CA ARG A 439 11.89 9.90 -22.59
C ARG A 439 12.64 11.22 -22.72
N TYR A 440 13.36 11.42 -23.82
CA TYR A 440 14.04 12.67 -24.13
C TYR A 440 13.05 13.82 -24.37
N SER A 441 11.96 13.58 -25.09
CA SER A 441 10.88 14.56 -25.25
C SER A 441 10.19 14.88 -23.92
N GLU A 442 9.94 13.86 -23.09
CA GLU A 442 9.37 13.99 -21.76
C GLU A 442 10.24 14.87 -20.83
N LEU A 443 11.56 14.74 -20.91
CA LEU A 443 12.50 15.60 -20.20
C LEU A 443 12.33 17.08 -20.60
N GLY A 444 12.22 17.37 -21.90
CA GLY A 444 11.96 18.72 -22.39
C GLY A 444 10.60 19.29 -21.98
N ASN A 445 9.56 18.45 -21.98
CA ASN A 445 8.23 18.87 -21.49
C ASN A 445 8.23 19.13 -19.97
N THR A 446 8.98 18.32 -19.22
CA THR A 446 9.15 18.51 -17.76
C THR A 446 9.92 19.80 -17.48
N TYR A 447 10.95 20.12 -18.26
CA TYR A 447 11.64 21.42 -18.20
C TYR A 447 10.66 22.59 -18.37
N ASN A 448 9.82 22.57 -19.40
CA ASN A 448 8.82 23.62 -19.65
C ASN A 448 7.81 23.74 -18.50
N SER A 449 7.42 22.61 -17.91
CA SER A 449 6.52 22.56 -16.76
C SER A 449 7.15 23.18 -15.51
N ILE A 450 8.45 22.95 -15.29
CA ILE A 450 9.23 23.56 -14.20
C ILE A 450 9.30 25.08 -14.40
N THR A 451 9.64 25.56 -15.59
CA THR A 451 9.70 27.01 -15.88
C THR A 451 8.34 27.67 -15.65
N THR A 452 7.25 27.01 -16.03
CA THR A 452 5.88 27.49 -15.79
C THR A 452 5.48 27.46 -14.32
N ALA A 453 5.95 26.48 -13.55
CA ALA A 453 5.72 26.41 -12.12
C ALA A 453 6.52 27.48 -11.37
N LEU A 454 7.78 27.71 -11.75
CA LEU A 454 8.66 28.73 -11.18
C LEU A 454 8.10 30.15 -11.37
N SER A 455 7.46 30.44 -12.51
CA SER A 455 6.84 31.77 -12.72
C SER A 455 5.65 32.06 -11.80
N LYS A 456 5.08 31.02 -11.18
CA LYS A 456 3.98 31.13 -10.20
C LYS A 456 4.47 31.20 -8.76
N VAL A 457 5.77 31.11 -8.52
CA VAL A 457 6.38 31.22 -7.19
C VAL A 457 6.87 32.66 -6.97
N PRO A 458 6.39 33.35 -5.93
CA PRO A 458 6.80 34.73 -5.63
C PRO A 458 8.28 34.79 -5.23
N ASN A 459 8.96 35.89 -5.58
CA ASN A 459 10.38 36.15 -5.25
C ASN A 459 11.37 35.06 -5.68
N ALA A 460 11.03 34.27 -6.70
CA ALA A 460 11.84 33.14 -7.17
C ALA A 460 13.02 33.54 -8.08
N GLN A 461 13.47 34.79 -8.08
CA GLN A 461 14.51 35.30 -9.01
C GLN A 461 15.82 34.49 -8.92
N SER A 462 16.25 34.15 -7.70
CA SER A 462 17.42 33.30 -7.42
C SER A 462 17.21 31.82 -7.75
N LEU A 463 15.95 31.40 -7.92
CA LEU A 463 15.56 30.01 -8.21
C LEU A 463 15.32 29.78 -9.72
N GLN A 464 15.28 30.84 -10.54
CA GLN A 464 15.07 30.73 -11.99
C GLN A 464 16.16 29.89 -12.68
N SER A 465 17.35 29.82 -12.09
CA SER A 465 18.48 29.03 -12.61
C SER A 465 18.50 27.58 -12.12
N VAL A 466 17.46 27.11 -11.41
CA VAL A 466 17.40 25.72 -10.92
C VAL A 466 17.49 24.72 -12.06
N VAL A 467 16.89 25.03 -13.21
CA VAL A 467 17.03 24.26 -14.44
C VAL A 467 17.55 25.17 -15.55
N SER A 468 18.45 24.64 -16.37
CA SER A 468 18.91 25.33 -17.58
C SER A 468 19.11 24.34 -18.71
N LYS A 469 19.15 24.84 -19.94
CA LYS A 469 19.42 24.03 -21.13
C LYS A 469 20.42 24.73 -22.04
N LYS A 470 21.20 23.95 -22.77
CA LYS A 470 22.17 24.43 -23.77
C LYS A 470 22.04 23.62 -25.05
N ASN A 471 21.95 24.30 -26.18
CA ASN A 471 21.92 23.64 -27.48
C ASN A 471 23.33 23.18 -27.87
N ASN A 472 23.42 21.96 -28.39
CA ASN A 472 24.62 21.33 -28.91
C ASN A 472 24.29 20.66 -30.27
N PRO A 473 24.28 21.43 -31.37
CA PRO A 473 23.94 20.89 -32.70
C PRO A 473 24.97 19.89 -33.24
N TYR A 474 26.13 19.73 -32.58
CA TYR A 474 27.21 18.84 -32.99
C TYR A 474 27.29 17.57 -32.13
N SER A 475 26.25 17.23 -31.36
CA SER A 475 26.26 16.01 -30.54
C SER A 475 26.35 14.77 -31.42
N PRO A 476 27.42 13.95 -31.29
CA PRO A 476 27.52 12.68 -32.03
C PRO A 476 26.43 11.68 -31.63
N GLN A 477 25.85 11.83 -30.43
CA GLN A 477 24.75 11.00 -29.93
C GLN A 477 23.36 11.45 -30.43
N GLY A 478 23.28 12.51 -31.24
CA GLY A 478 21.99 13.09 -31.69
C GLY A 478 21.22 13.83 -30.58
N ILE A 479 21.87 14.15 -29.45
CA ILE A 479 21.27 14.89 -28.33
C ILE A 479 21.53 16.38 -28.53
N GLU A 480 20.60 17.06 -29.20
CA GLU A 480 20.78 18.47 -29.58
C GLU A 480 20.61 19.46 -28.42
N THR A 481 19.96 19.05 -27.33
CA THR A 481 19.73 19.89 -26.14
C THR A 481 20.23 19.19 -24.88
N ASN A 482 21.20 19.80 -24.21
CA ASN A 482 21.70 19.36 -22.91
C ASN A 482 20.92 20.05 -21.80
N TYR A 483 20.44 19.27 -20.83
CA TYR A 483 19.66 19.72 -19.69
C TYR A 483 20.51 19.69 -18.42
N TYR A 484 20.46 20.76 -17.63
CA TYR A 484 21.21 20.91 -16.39
C TYR A 484 20.27 21.18 -15.21
N LEU A 485 20.69 20.74 -14.04
CA LEU A 485 20.04 21.00 -12.75
C LEU A 485 21.08 21.66 -11.84
N ASN A 486 20.73 22.80 -11.23
CA ASN A 486 21.56 23.44 -10.21
C ASN A 486 21.25 22.79 -8.84
N PRO A 487 22.18 22.01 -8.26
CA PRO A 487 21.93 21.28 -7.02
C PRO A 487 21.66 22.21 -5.83
N ASN A 488 22.26 23.41 -5.79
CA ASN A 488 22.06 24.35 -4.70
C ASN A 488 20.63 24.89 -4.68
N SER A 489 20.14 25.36 -5.84
CA SER A 489 18.77 25.84 -5.97
C SER A 489 17.75 24.72 -5.78
N TYR A 490 18.06 23.50 -6.22
CA TYR A 490 17.21 22.32 -6.00
C TYR A 490 17.06 22.01 -4.50
N ASN A 491 18.18 21.95 -3.76
CA ASN A 491 18.16 21.71 -2.32
C ASN A 491 17.40 22.81 -1.57
N GLN A 492 17.57 24.08 -1.96
CA GLN A 492 16.80 25.19 -1.39
C GLN A 492 15.28 25.01 -1.59
N ILE A 493 14.85 24.61 -2.78
CA ILE A 493 13.42 24.34 -3.07
C ILE A 493 12.90 23.17 -2.25
N GLN A 494 13.68 22.10 -2.08
CA GLN A 494 13.32 20.99 -1.20
C GLN A 494 13.13 21.43 0.25
N THR A 495 14.06 22.23 0.79
CA THR A 495 13.96 22.77 2.15
C THR A 495 12.72 23.63 2.31
N ILE A 496 12.48 24.57 1.39
CA ILE A 496 11.29 25.44 1.43
C ILE A 496 10.00 24.62 1.37
N ASN A 497 9.94 23.59 0.52
CA ASN A 497 8.78 22.70 0.42
C ASN A 497 8.52 21.95 1.74
N GLN A 498 9.57 21.45 2.39
CA GLN A 498 9.44 20.79 3.70
C GLN A 498 8.97 21.76 4.80
N GLU A 499 9.51 22.97 4.83
CA GLU A 499 9.12 23.99 5.80
C GLU A 499 7.67 24.47 5.59
N LEU A 500 7.26 24.72 4.36
CA LEU A 500 5.86 25.02 4.01
C LEU A 500 4.94 23.84 4.33
N GLY A 501 5.41 22.61 4.12
CA GLY A 501 4.69 21.39 4.48
C GLY A 501 4.43 21.26 5.99
N ARG A 502 5.36 21.75 6.82
CA ARG A 502 5.27 21.80 8.29
C ARG A 502 4.53 23.02 8.82
N ASN A 503 4.20 23.99 7.97
CA ASN A 503 3.56 25.23 8.40
C ASN A 503 2.13 24.96 8.92
N PRO A 504 1.80 25.31 10.19
CA PRO A 504 0.48 25.04 10.77
C PRO A 504 -0.65 25.82 10.08
N PHE A 505 -0.33 26.92 9.39
CA PHE A 505 -1.29 27.71 8.61
C PHE A 505 -1.58 27.13 7.22
N ARG A 506 -0.88 26.07 6.77
CA ARG A 506 -1.17 25.37 5.51
C ARG A 506 -2.63 24.89 5.44
N LYS A 507 -3.17 24.41 6.57
CA LYS A 507 -4.56 23.94 6.70
C LYS A 507 -5.56 25.06 7.01
N MET A 508 -5.08 26.24 7.40
CA MET A 508 -5.95 27.37 7.76
C MET A 508 -6.68 27.94 6.55
N GLY A 509 -6.20 27.70 5.30
CA GLY A 509 -6.91 28.02 4.05
C GLY A 509 -8.28 27.33 3.84
N ILE A 510 -8.64 26.39 4.72
CA ILE A 510 -9.92 25.66 4.72
C ILE A 510 -11.02 26.43 5.49
N VAL A 511 -10.67 27.41 6.33
CA VAL A 511 -11.67 28.15 7.12
C VAL A 511 -12.28 29.27 6.26
N SER A 512 -13.58 29.16 5.97
CA SER A 512 -14.38 30.19 5.29
C SER A 512 -14.34 31.52 6.05
N SER A 513 -14.52 32.64 5.34
CA SER A 513 -14.62 33.97 5.98
C SER A 513 -15.66 33.95 7.09
N GLN A 514 -15.24 34.20 8.33
CA GLN A 514 -16.12 34.27 9.48
C GLN A 514 -16.51 35.72 9.73
N THR A 515 -17.81 35.95 9.94
CA THR A 515 -18.35 37.23 10.39
C THR A 515 -18.63 37.09 11.87
N ASN A 516 -17.94 37.87 12.70
CA ASN A 516 -18.13 37.89 14.15
C ASN A 516 -18.81 39.20 14.55
N ASN A 517 -19.85 39.09 15.37
CA ASN A 517 -20.62 40.24 15.83
C ASN A 517 -20.30 40.53 17.30
N GLY A 518 -20.22 41.82 17.65
CA GLY A 518 -20.07 42.30 19.01
C GLY A 518 -21.17 43.28 19.37
N ALA A 519 -21.63 43.21 20.62
CA ALA A 519 -22.52 44.23 21.17
C ALA A 519 -21.74 45.55 21.32
N MET A 520 -22.36 46.63 20.88
CA MET A 520 -21.81 47.97 20.94
C MET A 520 -22.67 48.80 21.88
N ASN A 521 -22.02 49.42 22.86
CA ASN A 521 -22.67 50.23 23.89
C ASN A 521 -22.01 51.60 23.93
N GLY A 522 -22.81 52.66 24.03
CA GLY A 522 -22.30 54.01 23.93
C GLY A 522 -23.13 55.05 24.64
N ILE A 523 -22.54 56.24 24.77
CA ILE A 523 -23.20 57.44 25.30
C ILE A 523 -23.16 58.50 24.21
N GLY A 524 -24.33 59.08 23.95
CA GLY A 524 -24.53 60.16 23.01
C GLY A 524 -24.95 61.45 23.71
N ILE A 525 -24.47 62.58 23.19
CA ILE A 525 -24.89 63.92 23.61
C ILE A 525 -25.32 64.68 22.37
N GLN A 526 -26.47 65.34 22.44
CA GLN A 526 -26.94 66.25 21.40
C GLN A 526 -27.32 67.59 22.01
N VAL A 527 -26.98 68.66 21.30
CA VAL A 527 -27.26 70.05 21.69
C VAL A 527 -27.84 70.75 20.46
N GLY A 528 -28.93 71.49 20.66
CA GLY A 528 -29.59 72.15 19.54
C GLY A 528 -30.56 73.23 19.96
N TYR A 529 -31.26 73.78 18.98
CA TYR A 529 -32.29 74.79 19.16
C TYR A 529 -33.61 74.31 18.55
N LYS A 530 -34.71 74.51 19.27
CA LYS A 530 -36.07 74.22 18.80
C LYS A 530 -36.81 75.52 18.56
N GLN A 531 -37.58 75.56 17.48
CA GLN A 531 -38.40 76.70 17.09
C GLN A 531 -39.80 76.21 16.72
N PHE A 532 -40.84 76.71 17.37
CA PHE A 532 -42.23 76.38 17.14
C PHE A 532 -42.97 77.53 16.44
N PHE A 533 -43.82 77.18 15.49
CA PHE A 533 -44.51 78.10 14.60
C PHE A 533 -46.02 78.13 14.89
N GLY A 534 -46.60 79.35 14.84
CA GLY A 534 -48.02 79.63 15.01
C GLY A 534 -48.48 79.79 16.46
N GLN A 535 -49.61 80.47 16.68
CA GLN A 535 -50.13 80.80 18.02
C GLN A 535 -50.40 79.58 18.92
N LYS A 536 -50.62 78.39 18.33
CA LYS A 536 -50.84 77.12 19.05
C LYS A 536 -49.60 76.22 19.13
N ARG A 537 -48.45 76.66 18.56
CA ARG A 537 -47.15 75.95 18.56
C ARG A 537 -47.22 74.45 18.26
N ARG A 538 -48.06 74.07 17.28
CA ARG A 538 -48.27 72.66 16.90
C ARG A 538 -47.19 72.13 15.96
N TRP A 539 -46.55 73.02 15.22
CA TRP A 539 -45.50 72.67 14.28
C TRP A 539 -44.22 73.36 14.71
N GLY A 540 -43.09 72.69 14.58
CA GLY A 540 -41.79 73.29 14.85
C GLY A 540 -40.69 72.66 14.02
N ALA A 541 -39.51 73.24 14.09
CA ALA A 541 -38.28 72.66 13.59
C ALA A 541 -37.25 72.65 14.71
N ARG A 542 -36.38 71.63 14.72
CA ARG A 542 -35.18 71.64 15.55
C ARG A 542 -33.94 71.38 14.73
N TYR A 543 -32.88 72.08 15.06
CA TYR A 543 -31.56 71.91 14.47
C TYR A 543 -30.56 71.61 15.58
N TYR A 544 -29.76 70.57 15.42
CA TYR A 544 -28.90 70.08 16.49
C TYR A 544 -27.58 69.52 15.98
N GLY A 545 -26.54 69.67 16.78
CA GLY A 545 -25.31 68.91 16.66
C GLY A 545 -25.33 67.74 17.63
N PHE A 546 -24.72 66.62 17.26
CA PHE A 546 -24.60 65.46 18.14
C PHE A 546 -23.21 64.85 18.06
N PHE A 547 -22.84 64.21 19.16
CA PHE A 547 -21.61 63.46 19.32
C PHE A 547 -21.89 62.20 20.14
N ASP A 548 -21.53 61.05 19.58
CA ASP A 548 -21.73 59.73 20.18
C ASP A 548 -20.41 58.99 20.28
N TYR A 549 -20.08 58.55 21.48
CA TYR A 549 -19.00 57.60 21.71
C TYR A 549 -19.59 56.22 21.96
N ASN A 550 -19.11 55.23 21.20
CA ASN A 550 -19.55 53.85 21.29
C ASN A 550 -18.33 52.94 21.43
N HIS A 551 -18.38 52.01 22.39
CA HIS A 551 -17.38 50.97 22.56
C HIS A 551 -17.96 49.61 22.15
N ALA A 552 -17.25 48.86 21.31
CA ALA A 552 -17.62 47.51 20.89
C ALA A 552 -16.50 46.52 21.22
N PHE A 553 -16.87 45.38 21.79
CA PHE A 553 -15.96 44.26 21.98
C PHE A 553 -16.39 43.10 21.06
N ILE A 554 -15.52 42.70 20.14
CA ILE A 554 -15.78 41.61 19.19
C ILE A 554 -14.87 40.43 19.58
N LYS A 555 -15.50 39.37 20.08
CA LYS A 555 -14.83 38.14 20.47
C LYS A 555 -14.85 37.15 19.30
N SER A 556 -13.70 36.59 18.94
CA SER A 556 -13.62 35.44 18.01
C SER A 556 -12.71 34.35 18.58
N SER A 557 -12.75 33.16 17.97
CA SER A 557 -11.92 32.02 18.35
C SER A 557 -10.42 32.23 18.10
N PHE A 558 -10.04 33.30 17.37
CA PHE A 558 -8.66 33.53 16.90
C PHE A 558 -8.12 34.94 17.21
N PHE A 559 -8.97 35.96 17.24
CA PHE A 559 -8.62 37.35 17.55
C PHE A 559 -9.69 37.99 18.45
N ASN A 560 -9.27 38.72 19.49
CA ASN A 560 -10.16 39.61 20.24
C ASN A 560 -9.84 41.03 19.79
N SER A 561 -10.86 41.81 19.44
CA SER A 561 -10.67 43.23 19.11
C SER A 561 -11.64 44.10 19.89
N ALA A 562 -11.12 45.22 20.39
CA ALA A 562 -11.89 46.29 20.97
C ALA A 562 -11.88 47.47 20.00
N SER A 563 -13.05 48.07 19.79
CA SER A 563 -13.22 49.17 18.83
C SER A 563 -13.93 50.34 19.50
N ASP A 564 -13.30 51.51 19.41
CA ASP A 564 -13.84 52.79 19.84
C ASP A 564 -14.36 53.55 18.63
N VAL A 565 -15.67 53.80 18.60
CA VAL A 565 -16.37 54.42 17.48
C VAL A 565 -16.94 55.77 17.90
N TRP A 566 -16.50 56.82 17.23
CA TRP A 566 -16.90 58.21 17.44
C TRP A 566 -17.78 58.66 16.28
N THR A 567 -19.04 58.98 16.56
CA THR A 567 -19.99 59.49 15.56
C THR A 567 -20.30 60.93 15.87
N TYR A 568 -20.21 61.82 14.90
CA TYR A 568 -20.48 63.24 15.11
C TYR A 568 -21.15 63.84 13.88
N GLY A 569 -22.04 64.79 14.09
CA GLY A 569 -22.83 65.31 12.99
C GLY A 569 -23.80 66.40 13.39
N PHE A 570 -24.63 66.75 12.41
CA PHE A 570 -25.70 67.72 12.58
C PHE A 570 -26.98 67.18 11.93
N GLY A 571 -28.11 67.52 12.53
CA GLY A 571 -29.43 67.09 12.09
C GLY A 571 -30.46 68.20 12.15
N ALA A 572 -31.52 68.00 11.38
CA ALA A 572 -32.67 68.86 11.33
C ALA A 572 -33.94 68.00 11.34
N ASP A 573 -34.82 68.25 12.31
CA ASP A 573 -36.09 67.54 12.43
C ASP A 573 -37.27 68.50 12.38
N ALA A 574 -38.34 68.05 11.73
CA ALA A 574 -39.66 68.63 11.90
C ALA A 574 -40.30 68.09 13.19
N LEU A 575 -40.90 68.98 13.96
CA LEU A 575 -41.62 68.70 15.20
C LEU A 575 -43.12 68.86 14.96
N TYR A 576 -43.90 67.91 15.47
CA TYR A 576 -45.35 67.98 15.47
C TYR A 576 -45.91 67.63 16.85
N ASN A 577 -46.44 68.63 17.55
CA ASN A 577 -47.08 68.47 18.85
C ASN A 577 -48.59 68.24 18.67
N PHE A 578 -49.07 67.06 19.07
CA PHE A 578 -50.49 66.70 18.98
C PHE A 578 -51.25 66.92 20.30
N ILE A 579 -50.55 66.96 21.44
CA ILE A 579 -51.06 67.45 22.72
C ILE A 579 -50.25 68.69 23.08
N ASN A 580 -50.91 69.84 23.15
CA ASN A 580 -50.32 71.10 23.60
C ASN A 580 -51.38 71.81 24.45
N ASP A 581 -51.08 72.06 25.71
CA ASP A 581 -51.93 72.79 26.68
C ASP A 581 -53.26 72.11 27.07
N LYS A 582 -53.19 70.98 27.81
CA LYS A 582 -54.28 70.56 28.72
C LYS A 582 -53.75 70.63 30.14
N ALA A 583 -54.38 71.43 31.00
CA ALA A 583 -54.13 71.45 32.43
C ALA A 583 -54.44 70.06 33.02
N THR A 584 -53.43 69.23 33.17
CA THR A 584 -53.55 67.92 33.80
C THR A 584 -53.21 68.04 35.27
N ASN A 585 -54.17 67.76 36.15
CA ASN A 585 -53.98 67.66 37.60
C ASN A 585 -53.23 66.35 37.92
N PHE A 586 -51.94 66.32 37.62
CA PHE A 586 -51.05 65.26 38.09
C PHE A 586 -50.12 65.88 39.14
N LEU A 587 -50.25 65.43 40.39
CA LEU A 587 -49.48 65.88 41.57
C LEU A 587 -49.74 67.32 42.04
N GLY A 588 -50.98 67.82 41.93
CA GLY A 588 -51.43 69.01 42.66
C GLY A 588 -50.76 70.35 42.27
N LYS A 589 -50.11 70.43 41.10
CA LYS A 589 -49.57 71.66 40.52
C LYS A 589 -49.99 71.78 39.05
N ASN A 590 -50.34 73.01 38.62
CA ASN A 590 -50.67 73.34 37.23
C ASN A 590 -49.43 73.20 36.34
N ASN A 591 -49.20 72.00 35.80
CA ASN A 591 -48.12 71.73 34.86
C ASN A 591 -48.69 71.52 33.46
N LYS A 592 -48.03 72.12 32.46
CA LYS A 592 -48.33 71.92 31.04
C LYS A 592 -47.60 70.68 30.55
N LEU A 593 -48.33 69.73 29.96
CA LEU A 593 -47.79 68.54 29.33
C LEU A 593 -47.94 68.67 27.81
N SER A 594 -46.82 68.64 27.11
CA SER A 594 -46.77 68.58 25.65
C SER A 594 -46.28 67.21 25.20
N VAL A 595 -46.98 66.63 24.22
CA VAL A 595 -46.61 65.35 23.62
C VAL A 595 -46.63 65.51 22.10
N GLY A 596 -45.53 65.10 21.47
CA GLY A 596 -45.30 65.29 20.04
C GLY A 596 -44.47 64.17 19.42
N LEU A 597 -44.49 64.14 18.10
CA LEU A 597 -43.60 63.34 17.27
C LEU A 597 -42.57 64.27 16.62
N PHE A 598 -41.40 63.72 16.32
CA PHE A 598 -40.42 64.38 15.48
C PHE A 598 -39.93 63.42 14.41
N GLY A 599 -39.55 63.96 13.25
CA GLY A 599 -38.97 63.21 12.16
C GLY A 599 -38.10 64.11 11.28
N GLY A 600 -36.96 63.60 10.86
CA GLY A 600 -36.00 64.40 10.11
C GLY A 600 -34.80 63.62 9.61
N ILE A 601 -33.78 64.37 9.24
CA ILE A 601 -32.56 63.86 8.63
C ILE A 601 -31.34 64.36 9.40
N ALA A 602 -30.34 63.49 9.52
CA ALA A 602 -29.06 63.80 10.11
C ALA A 602 -27.93 63.37 9.17
N LEU A 603 -26.91 64.22 9.06
CA LEU A 603 -25.65 63.90 8.39
C LEU A 603 -24.59 63.69 9.45
N ALA A 604 -23.92 62.54 9.40
CA ALA A 604 -22.95 62.12 10.40
C ALA A 604 -21.64 61.65 9.75
N GLY A 605 -20.52 62.09 10.31
CA GLY A 605 -19.23 61.43 10.15
C GLY A 605 -19.06 60.36 11.23
N THR A 606 -18.36 59.28 10.90
CA THR A 606 -17.98 58.27 11.88
C THR A 606 -16.48 57.98 11.74
N SER A 607 -15.76 58.10 12.84
CA SER A 607 -14.36 57.71 12.95
C SER A 607 -14.24 56.56 13.94
N TRP A 608 -13.27 55.68 13.74
CA TRP A 608 -13.07 54.54 14.65
C TRP A 608 -11.59 54.24 14.86
N LEU A 609 -11.27 53.75 16.04
CA LEU A 609 -9.96 53.22 16.43
C LEU A 609 -10.14 51.75 16.81
N ASN A 610 -9.29 50.88 16.25
CA ASN A 610 -9.29 49.45 16.56
C ASN A 610 -8.00 49.10 17.30
N SER A 611 -8.12 48.35 18.40
CA SER A 611 -7.02 47.69 19.11
C SER A 611 -7.17 46.18 19.07
#